data_AF-A0A3B7C9B1-F1
#
_entry.id   AF-A0A3B7C9B1-F1
#
_cell.length_a   1.000
_cell.length_b   1.000
_cell.length_c   1.000
_cell.angle_alpha   90.00
_cell.angle_beta   90.00
_cell.angle_gamma   90.00
#
_symmetry.space_group_name_H-M   'P 1'
#
loop_
_entity.id
_entity.type
_entity.pdbx_description
1 polymer ?
#
loop_
_entity_poly.entity_id
_entity_poly.type
_entity_poly.pdbx_seq_one_letter_code
_entity_poly.pdbx_strand_id
1 'polypeptide(L)'
;MSNNQTLTILIILGILMSLTSVFLLNFTSVANSDFLLTIGIWLIEMGGMFLLLHNGTFIKTVYSRIVMGMFVLILVGTVFKIMHWPFNNMIIIVGCVGIVCVYVLHFTKKPIKKRLDYLKLAWVVLLYIGAILKLYHLIFGDYRILTVVLMILALMDYMLPKIKNKTLFD
;
A
#
# COMPACT_ATOMS: atom_id res chain seq x y z
N MET A 1 3.20 20.00 11.02
CA MET A 1 2.36 20.68 10.00
C MET A 1 2.83 20.41 8.57
N SER A 2 4.11 20.54 8.20
CA SER A 2 4.59 20.33 6.81
C SER A 2 4.43 18.90 6.21
N ASN A 3 4.38 17.85 7.04
CA ASN A 3 4.47 16.46 6.53
C ASN A 3 3.15 15.89 5.96
N ASN A 4 1.98 16.31 6.47
CA ASN A 4 0.69 15.82 5.93
C ASN A 4 0.31 16.50 4.62
N GLN A 5 0.64 17.79 4.48
CA GLN A 5 0.39 18.57 3.27
C GLN A 5 1.22 18.03 2.10
N THR A 6 2.50 17.76 2.31
CA THR A 6 3.40 17.17 1.30
C THR A 6 2.91 15.80 0.83
N LEU A 7 2.48 14.94 1.74
CA LEU A 7 1.90 13.63 1.38
C LEU A 7 0.58 13.77 0.59
N THR A 8 -0.27 14.73 0.95
CA THR A 8 -1.52 14.97 0.22
C THR A 8 -1.25 15.50 -1.20
N ILE A 9 -0.26 16.38 -1.36
CA ILE A 9 0.18 16.89 -2.67
C ILE A 9 0.71 15.74 -3.54
N LEU A 10 1.51 14.83 -2.97
CA LEU A 10 2.02 13.65 -3.69
C LEU A 10 0.89 12.74 -4.19
N ILE A 11 -0.16 12.54 -3.38
CA ILE A 11 -1.32 11.74 -3.78
C ILE A 11 -2.07 12.43 -4.93
N ILE A 12 -2.31 13.75 -4.84
CA ILE A 12 -2.98 14.52 -5.90
C ILE A 12 -2.18 14.45 -7.20
N LEU A 13 -0.86 14.60 -7.13
CA LEU A 13 0.04 14.47 -8.27
C LEU A 13 -0.06 13.07 -8.90
N GLY A 14 -0.05 12.01 -8.07
CA GLY A 14 -0.21 10.63 -8.53
C GLY A 14 -1.55 10.38 -9.24
N ILE A 15 -2.65 10.94 -8.71
CA ILE A 15 -3.97 10.88 -9.35
C ILE A 15 -3.94 11.57 -10.71
N LEU A 16 -3.39 12.79 -10.78
CA LEU A 16 -3.33 13.56 -12.01
C LEU A 16 -2.48 12.84 -13.07
N MET A 17 -1.33 12.27 -12.69
CA MET A 17 -0.50 11.44 -13.57
C MET A 17 -1.24 10.19 -14.07
N SER A 18 -1.97 9.48 -13.20
CA SER A 18 -2.74 8.31 -13.61
C SER A 18 -3.86 8.68 -14.61
N LEU A 19 -4.51 9.82 -14.40
CA LEU A 19 -5.62 10.28 -15.23
C LEU A 19 -5.15 10.77 -16.60
N THR A 20 -4.04 11.51 -16.65
CA THR A 20 -3.42 11.92 -17.92
C THR A 20 -2.90 10.71 -18.69
N SER A 21 -2.34 9.71 -18.02
CA SER A 21 -1.91 8.47 -18.67
C SER A 21 -3.08 7.71 -19.30
N VAL A 22 -4.18 7.51 -18.58
CA VAL A 22 -5.38 6.84 -19.13
C VAL A 22 -5.95 7.63 -20.31
N PHE A 23 -5.95 8.96 -20.25
CA PHE A 23 -6.35 9.80 -21.37
C PHE A 23 -5.43 9.58 -22.59
N LEU A 24 -4.11 9.66 -22.41
CA LEU A 24 -3.15 9.43 -23.49
C LEU A 24 -3.32 8.04 -24.11
N LEU A 25 -3.48 7.00 -23.29
CA LEU A 25 -3.64 5.62 -23.77
C LEU A 25 -4.88 5.42 -24.66
N ASN A 26 -5.94 6.21 -24.43
CA ASN A 26 -7.17 6.13 -25.21
C ASN A 26 -7.17 7.03 -26.47
N PHE A 27 -6.43 8.14 -26.46
CA PHE A 27 -6.50 9.16 -27.53
C PHE A 27 -5.24 9.24 -28.40
N THR A 28 -4.09 8.76 -27.93
CA THR A 28 -2.81 8.86 -28.64
C THR A 28 -1.95 7.61 -28.47
N SER A 29 -1.34 7.11 -29.55
CA SER A 29 -0.41 5.96 -29.50
C SER A 29 0.99 6.34 -29.01
N VAL A 30 1.06 7.08 -27.90
CA VAL A 30 2.34 7.48 -27.30
C VAL A 30 2.96 6.27 -26.61
N ALA A 31 4.17 5.88 -27.01
CA ALA A 31 4.86 4.66 -26.59
C ALA A 31 5.24 4.54 -25.10
N ASN A 32 4.80 5.46 -24.22
CA ASN A 32 5.20 5.53 -22.81
C ASN A 32 4.05 5.78 -21.83
N SER A 33 2.79 5.72 -22.27
CA SER A 33 1.63 5.96 -21.40
C SER A 33 1.56 4.96 -20.22
N ASP A 34 1.89 3.69 -20.43
CA ASP A 34 1.89 2.64 -19.39
C ASP A 34 2.87 2.89 -18.24
N PHE A 35 4.03 3.46 -18.56
CA PHE A 35 5.04 3.81 -17.56
C PHE A 35 4.53 4.91 -16.63
N LEU A 36 3.89 5.92 -17.21
CA LEU A 36 3.33 7.05 -16.47
C LEU A 36 2.16 6.60 -15.56
N LEU A 37 1.33 5.66 -16.05
CA LEU A 37 0.29 5.01 -15.25
C LEU A 37 0.89 4.30 -14.03
N THR A 38 1.96 3.54 -14.26
CA THR A 38 2.63 2.76 -13.22
C THR A 38 3.19 3.68 -12.14
N ILE A 39 3.86 4.77 -12.51
CA ILE A 39 4.38 5.76 -11.54
C ILE A 39 3.24 6.42 -10.76
N GLY A 40 2.17 6.84 -11.45
CA GLY A 40 1.02 7.47 -10.79
C GLY A 40 0.40 6.55 -9.74
N ILE A 41 0.22 5.28 -10.07
CA ILE A 41 -0.26 4.25 -9.13
C ILE A 41 0.67 4.10 -7.93
N TRP A 42 2.00 4.00 -8.15
CA TRP A 42 2.98 3.88 -7.06
C TRP A 42 2.93 5.08 -6.11
N LEU A 43 2.79 6.29 -6.65
CA LEU A 43 2.68 7.52 -5.86
C LEU A 43 1.44 7.51 -4.96
N ILE A 44 0.29 7.07 -5.48
CA ILE A 44 -0.95 6.96 -4.72
C ILE A 44 -0.81 5.93 -3.59
N GLU A 45 -0.30 4.73 -3.89
CA GLU A 45 -0.16 3.66 -2.89
C GLU A 45 0.84 4.03 -1.79
N MET A 46 2.03 4.50 -2.17
CA MET A 46 3.08 4.85 -1.22
C MET A 46 2.70 6.09 -0.41
N GLY A 47 2.25 7.16 -1.07
CA GLY A 47 1.81 8.39 -0.42
C GLY A 47 0.64 8.13 0.52
N GLY A 48 -0.34 7.35 0.08
CA GLY A 48 -1.50 6.97 0.87
C GLY A 48 -1.14 6.13 2.09
N MET A 49 -0.28 5.13 1.92
CA MET A 49 0.23 4.32 3.03
C MET A 49 0.91 5.19 4.09
N PHE A 50 1.82 6.08 3.70
CA PHE A 50 2.53 6.94 4.65
C PHE A 50 1.59 7.91 5.38
N LEU A 51 0.63 8.51 4.68
CA LEU A 51 -0.35 9.42 5.27
C LEU A 51 -1.25 8.71 6.29
N LEU A 52 -1.68 7.48 5.98
CA LEU A 52 -2.50 6.66 6.85
C LEU A 52 -1.73 6.06 8.04
N LEU A 53 -0.44 5.78 7.88
CA LEU A 53 0.44 5.31 8.93
C LEU A 53 0.83 6.44 9.88
N HIS A 54 1.23 7.61 9.37
CA HIS A 54 1.67 8.75 10.17
C HIS A 54 0.56 9.25 11.11
N ASN A 55 -0.68 9.27 10.62
CA ASN A 55 -1.85 9.69 11.40
C ASN A 55 -2.54 8.52 12.13
N GLY A 56 -2.02 7.30 12.00
CA GLY A 56 -2.55 6.10 12.64
C GLY A 56 -1.96 5.85 14.03
N THR A 57 -2.68 5.10 14.86
CA THR A 57 -2.16 4.64 16.17
C THR A 57 -1.15 3.50 16.04
N PHE A 58 -1.08 2.86 14.86
CA PHE A 58 -0.30 1.65 14.63
C PHE A 58 1.20 1.84 14.87
N ILE A 59 1.81 2.93 14.36
CA ILE A 59 3.25 3.19 14.45
C ILE A 59 3.76 3.17 15.91
N LYS A 60 2.92 3.62 16.85
CA LYS A 60 3.28 3.74 18.27
C LYS A 60 3.25 2.42 19.03
N THR A 61 2.74 1.35 18.41
CA THR A 61 2.54 0.05 19.08
C THR A 61 3.74 -0.88 18.90
N VAL A 62 3.86 -1.88 19.78
CA VAL A 62 4.87 -2.95 19.66
C VAL A 62 4.72 -3.72 18.35
N TYR A 63 3.49 -3.86 17.83
CA TYR A 63 3.20 -4.54 16.56
C TYR A 63 3.91 -3.89 15.36
N SER A 64 4.11 -2.57 15.37
CA SER A 64 4.87 -1.87 14.32
C SER A 64 6.32 -2.36 14.24
N ARG A 65 6.96 -2.57 15.39
CA ARG A 65 8.34 -3.09 15.45
C ARG A 65 8.44 -4.51 14.92
N ILE A 66 7.44 -5.35 15.22
CA ILE A 66 7.39 -6.73 14.72
C ILE A 66 7.18 -6.73 13.19
N VAL A 67 6.26 -5.91 12.67
CA VAL A 67 6.06 -5.76 11.23
C VAL A 67 7.32 -5.28 10.53
N MET A 68 8.07 -4.34 11.12
CA MET A 68 9.36 -3.90 10.60
C MET A 68 10.37 -5.06 10.51
N GLY A 69 10.46 -5.91 11.55
CA GLY A 69 11.29 -7.11 11.52
C GLY A 69 10.89 -8.09 10.41
N MET A 70 9.59 -8.32 10.22
CA MET A 70 9.09 -9.16 9.13
C MET A 70 9.35 -8.55 7.75
N PHE A 71 9.29 -7.23 7.62
CA PHE A 71 9.66 -6.54 6.39
C PHE A 71 11.14 -6.70 6.05
N VAL A 72 12.03 -6.64 7.05
CA VAL A 72 13.45 -6.95 6.87
C VAL A 72 13.65 -8.38 6.38
N LEU A 73 12.90 -9.36 6.89
CA LEU A 73 12.96 -10.74 6.37
C LEU A 73 12.57 -10.82 4.88
N ILE A 74 11.55 -10.08 4.45
CA ILE A 74 11.18 -10.01 3.03
C ILE A 74 12.34 -9.45 2.19
N LEU A 75 12.99 -8.38 2.66
CA LEU A 75 14.15 -7.80 1.96
C LEU A 75 15.31 -8.80 1.87
N VAL A 76 15.66 -9.46 2.97
CA VAL A 76 16.71 -10.50 2.98
C VAL A 76 16.36 -11.64 2.03
N GLY A 77 15.12 -12.13 2.06
CA GLY A 77 14.65 -13.17 1.14
C GLY A 77 14.70 -12.73 -0.33
N THR A 78 14.43 -11.45 -0.62
CA THR A 78 14.55 -10.87 -1.96
C THR A 78 16.00 -10.84 -2.43
N VAL A 79 16.94 -10.45 -1.56
CA VAL A 79 18.38 -10.53 -1.87
C VAL A 79 18.80 -11.97 -2.15
N PHE A 80 18.33 -12.93 -1.35
CA PHE A 80 18.63 -14.35 -1.56
C PHE A 80 18.05 -14.87 -2.87
N LYS A 81 16.90 -14.34 -3.30
CA LYS A 81 16.31 -14.66 -4.61
C LYS A 81 17.19 -14.18 -5.75
N ILE A 82 17.75 -12.97 -5.65
CA ILE A 82 18.72 -12.42 -6.62
C ILE A 82 20.00 -13.25 -6.64
N MET A 83 20.48 -13.68 -5.48
CA MET A 83 21.67 -14.53 -5.35
C MET A 83 21.42 -16.01 -5.71
N HIS A 84 20.19 -16.38 -6.10
CA HIS A 84 19.78 -17.77 -6.37
C HIS A 84 20.01 -18.75 -5.21
N TRP A 85 20.05 -18.25 -3.97
CA TRP A 85 20.22 -19.09 -2.78
C TRP A 85 18.99 -19.97 -2.54
N PRO A 86 19.18 -21.19 -1.99
CA PRO A 86 18.06 -22.07 -1.65
C PRO A 86 17.15 -21.40 -0.61
N PHE A 87 15.88 -21.82 -0.58
CA PHE A 87 14.87 -21.33 0.36
C PHE A 87 14.49 -19.83 0.27
N ASN A 88 14.97 -19.08 -0.74
CA ASN A 88 14.66 -17.66 -0.90
C ASN A 88 13.15 -17.35 -0.84
N ASN A 89 12.34 -18.15 -1.55
CA ASN A 89 10.89 -18.01 -1.59
C ASN A 89 10.24 -18.28 -0.23
N MET A 90 10.75 -19.26 0.54
CA MET A 90 10.22 -19.55 1.88
C MET A 90 10.43 -18.37 2.83
N ILE A 91 11.61 -17.73 2.80
CA ILE A 91 11.91 -16.56 3.64
C ILE A 91 10.95 -15.40 3.32
N ILE A 92 10.72 -15.12 2.02
CA ILE A 92 9.78 -14.09 1.58
C ILE A 92 8.36 -14.41 2.07
N ILE A 93 7.91 -15.65 1.93
CA ILE A 93 6.56 -16.09 2.34
C ILE A 93 6.39 -15.95 3.85
N VAL A 94 7.37 -16.38 4.65
CA VAL A 94 7.33 -16.23 6.11
C VAL A 94 7.20 -14.77 6.50
N GLY A 95 7.94 -13.87 5.84
CA GLY A 95 7.80 -12.43 6.05
C GLY A 95 6.40 -11.91 5.69
N CYS A 96 5.88 -12.25 4.51
CA CYS A 96 4.55 -11.85 4.06
C CYS A 96 3.43 -12.34 5.01
N VAL A 97 3.43 -13.64 5.34
CA VAL A 97 2.46 -14.25 6.26
C VAL A 97 2.60 -13.64 7.66
N GLY A 98 3.83 -13.44 8.13
CA GLY A 98 4.11 -12.79 9.40
C GLY A 98 3.50 -11.40 9.52
N ILE A 99 3.65 -10.56 8.49
CA ILE A 99 3.04 -9.22 8.48
C ILE A 99 1.51 -9.30 8.57
N VAL A 100 0.89 -10.18 7.78
CA VAL A 100 -0.57 -10.36 7.80
C VAL A 100 -1.04 -10.82 9.19
N CYS A 101 -0.40 -11.84 9.76
CA CYS A 101 -0.74 -12.35 11.09
C CYS A 101 -0.63 -11.26 12.17
N VAL A 102 0.48 -10.52 12.18
CA VAL A 102 0.71 -9.44 13.16
C VAL A 102 -0.32 -8.34 13.00
N TYR A 103 -0.68 -7.98 11.77
CA TYR A 103 -1.68 -6.93 11.51
C TYR A 103 -3.09 -7.37 11.95
N VAL A 104 -3.46 -8.63 11.69
CA VAL A 104 -4.72 -9.23 12.18
C VAL A 104 -4.76 -9.26 13.71
N LEU A 105 -3.67 -9.63 14.38
CA LEU A 105 -3.58 -9.62 15.84
C LEU A 105 -3.71 -8.21 16.42
N HIS A 106 -3.10 -7.21 15.78
CA HIS A 106 -3.28 -5.81 16.16
C HIS A 106 -4.74 -5.36 15.97
N PHE A 107 -5.36 -5.74 14.86
CA PHE A 107 -6.76 -5.40 14.55
C PHE A 107 -7.76 -6.00 15.55
N THR A 108 -7.56 -7.26 15.95
CA THR A 108 -8.44 -7.96 16.91
C THR A 108 -8.35 -7.37 18.32
N LYS A 109 -7.17 -6.91 18.74
CA LYS A 109 -6.96 -6.27 20.06
C LYS A 109 -7.45 -4.83 20.15
N LYS A 110 -7.90 -4.24 19.04
CA LYS A 110 -8.37 -2.85 19.04
C LYS A 110 -9.78 -2.78 19.66
N PRO A 111 -10.00 -1.96 20.71
CA PRO A 111 -11.28 -1.94 21.43
C PRO A 111 -12.42 -1.34 20.60
N ILE A 112 -12.12 -0.37 19.73
CA ILE A 112 -13.10 0.29 18.85
C ILE A 112 -12.58 0.20 17.42
N LYS A 113 -13.34 -0.49 16.56
CA LYS A 113 -13.00 -0.72 15.15
C LYS A 113 -13.73 0.29 14.28
N LYS A 114 -13.00 1.17 13.59
CA LYS A 114 -13.58 2.12 12.63
C LYS A 114 -13.61 1.49 11.23
N ARG A 115 -14.45 2.03 10.33
CA ARG A 115 -14.53 1.59 8.92
C ARG A 115 -13.15 1.61 8.24
N LEU A 116 -12.39 2.69 8.44
CA LEU A 116 -11.01 2.81 7.99
C LEU A 116 -10.08 1.65 8.43
N ASP A 117 -10.30 1.05 9.61
CA ASP A 117 -9.46 -0.05 10.08
C ASP A 117 -9.69 -1.34 9.28
N TYR A 118 -10.94 -1.60 8.86
CA TYR A 118 -11.27 -2.72 7.98
C TYR A 118 -10.69 -2.53 6.59
N LEU A 119 -10.75 -1.31 6.04
CA LEU A 119 -10.15 -0.99 4.74
C LEU A 119 -8.63 -1.19 4.75
N LYS A 120 -7.96 -0.75 5.83
CA LYS A 120 -6.52 -0.97 6.00
C LYS A 120 -6.17 -2.45 6.10
N LEU A 121 -6.94 -3.22 6.88
CA LEU A 121 -6.74 -4.66 7.00
C LEU A 121 -6.92 -5.37 5.65
N ALA A 122 -8.01 -5.08 4.94
CA ALA A 122 -8.30 -5.65 3.63
C ALA A 122 -7.17 -5.34 2.64
N TRP A 123 -6.71 -4.08 2.61
CA TRP A 123 -5.59 -3.67 1.76
C TRP A 123 -4.29 -4.43 2.08
N VAL A 124 -3.90 -4.52 3.36
CA VAL A 124 -2.71 -5.28 3.79
C VAL A 124 -2.81 -6.75 3.39
N VAL A 125 -3.94 -7.39 3.69
CA VAL A 125 -4.18 -8.81 3.38
C VAL A 125 -4.07 -9.06 1.89
N LEU A 126 -4.73 -8.25 1.06
CA LEU A 126 -4.72 -8.41 -0.39
C LEU A 126 -3.36 -8.14 -1.01
N LEU A 127 -2.62 -7.15 -0.49
CA LEU A 127 -1.27 -6.85 -0.97
C LEU A 127 -0.32 -8.04 -0.75
N TYR A 128 -0.30 -8.62 0.44
CA TYR A 128 0.63 -9.72 0.74
C TYR A 128 0.18 -11.07 0.18
N ILE A 129 -1.12 -11.35 0.14
CA ILE A 129 -1.64 -12.54 -0.55
C ILE A 129 -1.34 -12.44 -2.06
N GLY A 130 -1.61 -11.28 -2.67
CA GLY A 130 -1.29 -11.03 -4.07
C GLY A 130 0.20 -11.18 -4.36
N ALA A 131 1.07 -10.70 -3.47
CA ALA A 131 2.52 -10.88 -3.59
C ALA A 131 2.94 -12.36 -3.56
N ILE A 132 2.35 -13.18 -2.68
CA ILE A 132 2.62 -14.62 -2.62
C ILE A 132 2.14 -15.32 -3.90
N LEU A 133 0.92 -15.02 -4.37
CA LEU A 133 0.37 -15.61 -5.59
C LEU A 133 1.19 -15.26 -6.83
N LYS A 134 1.70 -14.02 -6.91
CA LYS A 134 2.63 -13.58 -7.96
C LYS A 134 3.94 -14.36 -7.91
N LEU A 135 4.47 -14.57 -6.71
CA LEU A 135 5.73 -15.29 -6.50
C LEU A 135 5.63 -16.75 -7.00
N TYR A 136 4.46 -17.37 -6.87
CA TYR A 136 4.17 -18.71 -7.40
C TYR A 136 3.72 -18.73 -8.87
N HIS A 137 3.71 -17.59 -9.56
CA HIS A 137 3.21 -17.46 -10.94
C HIS A 137 1.77 -17.96 -11.15
N LEU A 138 0.96 -18.00 -10.08
CA LEU A 138 -0.46 -18.42 -10.15
C LEU A 138 -1.34 -17.34 -10.79
N ILE A 139 -0.95 -16.07 -10.67
CA ILE A 139 -1.66 -14.93 -11.26
C ILE A 139 -0.76 -14.28 -12.31
N PHE A 140 -1.25 -14.23 -13.55
CA PHE A 140 -0.58 -13.59 -14.67
C PHE A 140 -0.92 -12.09 -14.81
N GLY A 141 -1.99 -11.61 -14.15
CA GLY A 141 -2.48 -10.23 -14.27
C GLY A 141 -2.07 -9.29 -13.14
N ASP A 142 -2.27 -7.99 -13.35
CA ASP A 142 -2.01 -6.93 -12.36
C ASP A 142 -3.09 -6.88 -11.26
N TYR A 143 -2.90 -7.67 -10.20
CA TYR A 143 -3.70 -7.56 -8.96
C TYR A 143 -3.56 -6.21 -8.25
N ARG A 144 -2.59 -5.38 -8.69
CA ARG A 144 -2.34 -4.02 -8.16
C ARG A 144 -3.54 -3.10 -8.31
N ILE A 145 -4.38 -3.27 -9.32
CA ILE A 145 -5.58 -2.42 -9.49
C ILE A 145 -6.50 -2.56 -8.26
N LEU A 146 -6.65 -3.78 -7.74
CA LEU A 146 -7.51 -4.05 -6.59
C LEU A 146 -6.95 -3.41 -5.30
N THR A 147 -5.62 -3.47 -5.10
CA THR A 147 -4.98 -2.81 -3.96
C THR A 147 -5.07 -1.29 -4.06
N VAL A 148 -4.95 -0.71 -5.25
CA VAL A 148 -5.11 0.72 -5.50
C VAL A 148 -6.52 1.19 -5.20
N VAL A 149 -7.54 0.47 -5.68
CA VAL A 149 -8.94 0.82 -5.42
C VAL A 149 -9.22 0.84 -3.91
N LEU A 150 -8.73 -0.16 -3.17
CA LEU A 150 -8.85 -0.18 -1.71
C LEU A 150 -8.10 0.97 -1.03
N MET A 151 -6.91 1.33 -1.52
CA MET A 151 -6.16 2.47 -1.01
C MET A 151 -6.92 3.77 -1.23
N ILE A 152 -7.47 4.00 -2.43
CA ILE A 152 -8.27 5.19 -2.73
C ILE A 152 -9.52 5.26 -1.85
N LEU A 153 -10.22 4.14 -1.65
CA LEU A 153 -11.37 4.08 -0.74
C LEU A 153 -10.96 4.41 0.72
N ALA A 154 -9.82 3.89 1.18
CA ALA A 154 -9.29 4.20 2.51
C ALA A 154 -8.92 5.69 2.64
N LEU A 155 -8.35 6.28 1.60
CA LEU A 155 -8.02 7.70 1.57
C LEU A 155 -9.27 8.57 1.55
N MET A 156 -10.30 8.19 0.78
CA MET A 156 -11.60 8.88 0.80
C MET A 156 -12.22 8.85 2.20
N ASP A 157 -12.32 7.69 2.84
CA ASP A 157 -12.88 7.57 4.20
C ASP A 157 -12.10 8.41 5.23
N TYR A 158 -10.78 8.54 5.03
CA TYR A 158 -9.93 9.36 5.88
C TYR A 158 -10.04 10.87 5.60
N MET A 159 -10.08 11.29 4.33
CA MET A 159 -10.04 12.70 3.93
C MET A 159 -11.43 13.36 3.98
N LEU A 160 -12.52 12.66 3.66
CA LEU A 160 -13.88 13.24 3.60
C LEU A 160 -14.30 13.97 4.89
N PRO A 161 -14.11 13.41 6.10
CA PRO A 161 -14.43 14.12 7.33
C PRO A 161 -13.56 15.36 7.55
N LYS A 162 -12.29 15.34 7.12
CA LYS A 162 -11.36 16.47 7.22
C LYS A 162 -11.71 17.60 6.26
N ILE A 163 -12.13 17.27 5.02
CA ILE A 163 -12.63 18.24 4.04
C ILE A 163 -13.84 18.96 4.63
N LYS A 164 -14.81 18.19 5.15
CA LYS A 164 -16.05 18.73 5.74
C LYS A 164 -15.77 19.69 6.90
N ASN A 165 -14.73 19.40 7.69
CA ASN A 165 -14.34 20.20 8.84
C ASN A 165 -13.29 21.29 8.50
N LYS A 166 -12.94 21.50 7.23
CA LYS A 166 -11.92 22.47 6.76
C LYS A 166 -10.50 22.33 7.38
N THR A 167 -10.18 21.20 8.01
CA THR A 167 -8.91 20.95 8.72
C THR A 167 -7.94 20.11 7.89
N LEU A 168 -8.05 20.18 6.56
CA LEU A 168 -7.31 19.28 5.67
C LEU A 168 -5.82 19.61 5.57
N PHE A 169 -5.49 20.90 5.77
CA PHE A 169 -4.15 21.44 5.67
C PHE A 169 -3.54 21.80 7.03
N ASP A 170 -4.27 21.62 8.13
CA ASP A 170 -3.78 21.83 9.50
C ASP A 170 -3.08 20.57 10.05
#